data_AF-A0A971FZ94-F1
#
_entry.id   AF-A0A971FZ94-F1
#
_cell.length_a   1.000
_cell.length_b   1.000
_cell.length_c   1.000
_cell.angle_alpha   90.00
_cell.angle_beta   90.00
_cell.angle_gamma   90.00
#
_symmetry.space_group_name_H-M   'P 1'
#
loop_
_entity.id
_entity.type
_entity.pdbx_description
1 polymer ?
#
loop_
_entity_poly.entity_id
_entity_poly.type
_entity_poly.pdbx_seq_one_letter_code
_entity_poly.pdbx_strand_id
1 'polypeptide(L)'
;MAEAASRSDSALAARGGWAAVLGELTAGRDLDAAAARAAMAEVLAGEATPAQIAGFIVALRMKGETIEEMGGLLDAMLAAGEDVHLDRLDDVVDIVGTGGDRSHSINVSTLAALVVAGAGGRVCKHGNRAASSSCGTADVLEALGVVIDLGPEGVARCVERAGIGFCFAPRFHPGMRHAGPVRRELGVPTVFNSLGPLANPARVRRYVVGVGDATMARRMAEVLLAR
;
A
#
# COMPACT_ATOMS: atom_id res chain seq x y z
N MET A 1 -6.81 -12.50 -36.71
CA MET A 1 -6.57 -11.10 -37.12
C MET A 1 -7.61 -10.17 -36.47
N ALA A 2 -7.76 -10.26 -35.15
CA ALA A 2 -8.65 -9.41 -34.36
C ALA A 2 -8.18 -9.43 -32.89
N GLU A 3 -7.03 -8.79 -32.61
CA GLU A 3 -6.56 -8.57 -31.24
C GLU A 3 -5.58 -7.38 -31.17
N ALA A 4 -5.82 -6.35 -31.98
CA ALA A 4 -5.00 -5.14 -32.05
C ALA A 4 -5.80 -3.86 -31.74
N ALA A 5 -7.00 -3.99 -31.17
CA ALA A 5 -7.89 -2.85 -30.90
C ALA A 5 -8.14 -2.70 -29.38
N SER A 6 -7.14 -2.19 -28.64
CA SER A 6 -7.30 -1.42 -27.38
C SER A 6 -5.94 -0.96 -26.79
N ARG A 7 -4.94 -0.61 -27.61
CA ARG A 7 -3.60 -0.21 -27.11
C ARG A 7 -3.36 1.30 -27.05
N SER A 8 -4.34 2.16 -27.34
CA SER A 8 -4.03 3.54 -27.77
C SER A 8 -4.60 4.69 -26.93
N ASP A 9 -4.97 4.51 -25.65
CA ASP A 9 -5.45 5.66 -24.86
C ASP A 9 -5.12 5.60 -23.36
N SER A 10 -4.05 4.89 -22.97
CA SER A 10 -3.59 4.93 -21.57
C SER A 10 -2.72 6.17 -21.30
N ALA A 11 -2.82 6.74 -20.10
CA ALA A 11 -1.96 7.84 -19.67
C ALA A 11 -0.46 7.49 -19.73
N LEU A 12 -0.12 6.20 -19.64
CA LEU A 12 1.24 5.69 -19.82
C LEU A 12 1.65 5.67 -21.29
N ALA A 13 0.75 5.29 -22.21
CA ALA A 13 1.01 5.29 -23.65
C ALA A 13 1.33 6.70 -24.16
N ALA A 14 0.62 7.73 -23.67
CA ALA A 14 0.93 9.14 -23.94
C ALA A 14 2.33 9.58 -23.46
N ARG A 15 2.97 8.78 -22.59
CA ARG A 15 4.32 8.99 -22.03
C ARG A 15 5.37 8.03 -22.61
N GLY A 16 5.09 7.39 -23.76
CA GLY A 16 6.00 6.43 -24.39
C GLY A 16 5.92 5.00 -23.82
N GLY A 17 4.92 4.72 -22.98
CA GLY A 17 4.62 3.38 -22.47
C GLY A 17 5.68 2.80 -21.53
N TRP A 18 5.61 1.49 -21.32
CA TRP A 18 6.55 0.76 -20.47
C TRP A 18 8.01 0.88 -20.89
N ALA A 19 8.30 0.98 -22.20
CA ALA A 19 9.67 1.11 -22.68
C ALA A 19 10.31 2.43 -22.20
N ALA A 20 9.56 3.54 -22.23
CA ALA A 20 10.03 4.82 -21.72
C ALA A 20 10.25 4.77 -20.21
N VAL A 21 9.27 4.28 -19.44
CA VAL A 21 9.37 4.18 -17.97
C VAL A 21 10.55 3.31 -17.53
N LEU A 22 10.70 2.12 -18.11
CA LEU A 22 11.80 1.22 -17.78
C LEU A 22 13.15 1.81 -18.24
N GLY A 23 13.18 2.52 -19.38
CA GLY A 23 14.36 3.19 -19.89
C GLY A 23 14.88 4.30 -18.97
N GLU A 24 13.98 5.12 -18.40
CA GLU A 24 14.33 6.13 -17.40
C GLU A 24 14.91 5.49 -16.14
N LEU A 25 14.20 4.51 -15.57
CA LEU A 25 14.61 3.87 -14.31
C LEU A 25 15.93 3.09 -14.44
N THR A 26 16.12 2.36 -15.53
CA THR A 26 17.37 1.61 -15.77
C THR A 26 18.57 2.51 -16.06
N ALA A 27 18.34 3.75 -16.50
CA ALA A 27 19.35 4.77 -16.61
C ALA A 27 19.58 5.58 -15.32
N GLY A 28 18.91 5.21 -14.22
CA GLY A 28 19.02 5.88 -12.93
C GLY A 28 18.33 7.24 -12.87
N ARG A 29 17.38 7.52 -13.77
CA ARG A 29 16.63 8.78 -13.79
C ARG A 29 15.29 8.64 -13.06
N ASP A 30 14.92 9.71 -12.37
CA ASP A 30 13.69 9.77 -11.60
C ASP A 30 12.48 9.98 -12.52
N LEU A 31 11.37 9.32 -12.19
CA LEU A 31 10.09 9.59 -12.81
C LEU A 31 9.41 10.75 -12.09
N ASP A 32 8.70 11.60 -12.85
CA ASP A 32 7.75 12.52 -12.24
C ASP A 32 6.58 11.74 -11.59
N ALA A 33 5.87 12.39 -10.67
CA ALA A 33 4.74 11.77 -9.96
C ALA A 33 3.64 11.25 -10.91
N ALA A 34 3.43 11.89 -12.05
CA ALA A 34 2.38 11.52 -12.99
C ALA A 34 2.75 10.27 -13.81
N ALA A 35 4.02 10.09 -14.19
CA ALA A 35 4.55 8.90 -14.83
C ALA A 35 4.54 7.72 -13.86
N ALA A 36 4.96 7.92 -12.61
CA ALA A 36 4.87 6.91 -11.57
C ALA A 36 3.40 6.46 -11.34
N ARG A 37 2.48 7.43 -11.22
CA ARG A 37 1.04 7.17 -11.09
C ARG A 37 0.49 6.39 -12.28
N ALA A 38 0.83 6.77 -13.51
CA ALA A 38 0.36 6.09 -14.72
C ALA A 38 0.87 4.64 -14.79
N ALA A 39 2.15 4.40 -14.46
CA ALA A 39 2.72 3.06 -14.43
C ALA A 39 2.02 2.18 -13.40
N MET A 40 1.82 2.68 -12.18
CA MET A 40 1.12 1.94 -11.13
C MET A 40 -0.35 1.68 -11.49
N ALA A 41 -1.03 2.62 -12.14
CA ALA A 41 -2.41 2.42 -12.59
C ALA A 41 -2.54 1.24 -13.56
N GLU A 42 -1.61 1.08 -14.52
CA GLU A 42 -1.60 -0.10 -15.40
C GLU A 42 -1.30 -1.40 -14.65
N VAL A 43 -0.41 -1.38 -13.65
CA VAL A 43 -0.17 -2.55 -12.78
C VAL A 43 -1.45 -2.95 -12.05
N LEU A 44 -2.15 -1.98 -11.46
CA LEU A 44 -3.38 -2.22 -10.68
C LEU A 44 -4.57 -2.62 -11.55
N ALA A 45 -4.60 -2.19 -12.82
CA ALA A 45 -5.60 -2.58 -13.81
C ALA A 45 -5.35 -3.98 -14.42
N GLY A 46 -4.14 -4.52 -14.25
CA GLY A 46 -3.75 -5.80 -14.85
C GLY A 46 -3.28 -5.72 -16.31
N GLU A 47 -2.93 -4.51 -16.77
CA GLU A 47 -2.46 -4.24 -18.14
C GLU A 47 -0.93 -4.43 -18.27
N ALA A 48 -0.22 -4.49 -17.14
CA ALA A 48 1.21 -4.75 -17.10
C ALA A 48 1.52 -6.26 -17.11
N THR A 49 2.42 -6.69 -17.98
CA THR A 49 2.95 -8.06 -17.99
C THR A 49 3.79 -8.33 -16.73
N PRO A 50 3.95 -9.59 -16.31
CA PRO A 50 4.82 -9.94 -15.18
C PRO A 50 6.26 -9.40 -15.32
N ALA A 51 6.81 -9.42 -16.53
CA ALA A 51 8.15 -8.89 -16.81
C ALA A 51 8.22 -7.37 -16.63
N GLN A 52 7.19 -6.63 -17.06
CA GLN A 52 7.11 -5.17 -16.85
C GLN A 52 6.99 -4.83 -15.37
N ILE A 53 6.14 -5.54 -14.63
CA ILE A 53 5.99 -5.37 -13.18
C ILE A 53 7.32 -5.62 -12.48
N ALA A 54 8.00 -6.74 -12.78
CA ALA A 54 9.27 -7.09 -12.18
C ALA A 54 10.36 -6.05 -12.50
N GLY A 55 10.52 -5.69 -13.77
CA GLY A 55 11.48 -4.69 -14.21
C GLY A 55 11.25 -3.34 -13.53
N PHE A 56 9.99 -2.91 -13.44
CA PHE A 56 9.60 -1.64 -12.83
C PHE A 56 9.99 -1.58 -11.36
N ILE A 57 9.55 -2.55 -10.55
CA ILE A 57 9.75 -2.49 -9.10
C ILE A 57 11.20 -2.80 -8.68
N VAL A 58 11.93 -3.59 -9.45
CA VAL A 58 13.36 -3.83 -9.23
C VAL A 58 14.18 -2.61 -9.62
N ALA A 59 13.96 -2.03 -10.81
CA ALA A 59 14.70 -0.86 -11.25
C ALA A 59 14.45 0.35 -10.33
N LEU A 60 13.19 0.57 -9.91
CA LEU A 60 12.84 1.63 -8.97
C LEU A 60 13.56 1.45 -7.61
N ARG A 61 13.59 0.22 -7.09
CA ARG A 61 14.32 -0.11 -5.85
C ARG A 61 15.82 0.09 -5.98
N MET A 62 16.41 -0.35 -7.09
CA MET A 62 17.86 -0.23 -7.34
C MET A 62 18.28 1.24 -7.49
N LYS A 63 17.48 2.04 -8.21
CA LYS A 63 17.67 3.49 -8.33
C LYS A 63 17.52 4.19 -6.97
N GLY A 64 16.58 3.73 -6.16
CA GLY A 64 16.12 4.39 -4.96
C GLY A 64 14.90 5.25 -5.28
N GLU A 65 13.81 5.02 -4.55
CA GLU A 65 12.53 5.68 -4.79
C GLU A 65 12.55 7.11 -4.26
N THR A 66 12.04 8.06 -5.05
CA THR A 66 11.87 9.46 -4.63
C THR A 66 10.50 9.69 -3.97
N ILE A 67 10.36 10.84 -3.29
CA ILE A 67 9.10 11.27 -2.67
C ILE A 67 8.01 11.45 -3.74
N GLU A 68 8.35 12.02 -4.89
CA GLU A 68 7.42 12.26 -6.01
C GLU A 68 6.94 10.94 -6.61
N GLU A 69 7.87 10.00 -6.83
CA GLU A 69 7.55 8.66 -7.31
C GLU A 69 6.61 7.95 -6.33
N MET A 70 7.02 7.81 -5.06
CA MET A 70 6.19 7.20 -4.02
C MET A 70 4.83 7.89 -3.89
N GLY A 71 4.81 9.23 -4.04
CA GLY A 71 3.62 10.06 -4.10
C GLY A 71 2.64 9.60 -5.17
N GLY A 72 3.10 9.54 -6.42
CA GLY A 72 2.32 9.10 -7.58
C GLY A 72 1.87 7.65 -7.50
N LEU A 73 2.72 6.74 -7.01
CA LEU A 73 2.36 5.34 -6.81
C LEU A 73 1.24 5.19 -5.76
N LEU A 74 1.37 5.90 -4.63
CA LEU A 74 0.36 5.88 -3.58
C LEU A 74 -0.98 6.46 -4.07
N ASP A 75 -0.94 7.51 -4.89
CA ASP A 75 -2.12 8.10 -5.51
C ASP A 75 -2.89 7.09 -6.37
N ALA A 76 -2.17 6.32 -7.20
CA ALA A 76 -2.77 5.27 -8.01
C ALA A 76 -3.36 4.15 -7.13
N MET A 77 -2.67 3.75 -6.05
CA MET A 77 -3.16 2.72 -5.13
C MET A 77 -4.43 3.14 -4.40
N LEU A 78 -4.52 4.38 -3.94
CA LEU A 78 -5.70 4.93 -3.28
C LEU A 78 -6.85 5.10 -4.29
N ALA A 79 -6.57 5.58 -5.50
CA ALA A 79 -7.59 5.77 -6.53
C ALA A 79 -8.21 4.46 -7.06
N ALA A 80 -7.46 3.36 -7.04
CA ALA A 80 -7.93 2.04 -7.46
C ALA A 80 -8.52 1.21 -6.29
N GLY A 81 -8.49 1.74 -5.07
CA GLY A 81 -9.02 1.07 -3.88
C GLY A 81 -10.47 1.45 -3.58
N GLU A 82 -11.02 0.84 -2.54
CA GLU A 82 -12.28 1.28 -1.94
C GLU A 82 -11.99 2.22 -0.76
N ASP A 83 -12.63 3.38 -0.70
CA ASP A 83 -12.43 4.34 0.39
C ASP A 83 -13.33 3.99 1.60
N VAL A 84 -12.81 4.20 2.81
CA VAL A 84 -13.59 4.15 4.05
C VAL A 84 -13.86 5.59 4.49
N HIS A 85 -15.12 6.02 4.41
CA HIS A 85 -15.50 7.36 4.86
C HIS A 85 -15.76 7.36 6.38
N LEU A 86 -15.05 8.23 7.10
CA LEU A 86 -15.21 8.47 8.53
C LEU A 86 -15.58 9.94 8.75
N ASP A 87 -16.59 10.21 9.59
CA ASP A 87 -17.08 11.56 9.86
C ASP A 87 -16.03 12.46 10.55
N ARG A 88 -15.15 11.85 11.34
CA ARG A 88 -14.09 12.52 12.09
C ARG A 88 -12.77 11.80 11.86
N LEU A 89 -11.88 12.43 11.08
CA LEU A 89 -10.51 11.94 10.87
C LEU A 89 -9.52 12.53 11.88
N ASP A 90 -9.89 13.64 12.53
CA ASP A 90 -9.02 14.39 13.44
C ASP A 90 -8.83 13.72 14.81
N ASP A 91 -9.31 12.50 15.04
CA ASP A 91 -9.04 11.71 16.24
C ASP A 91 -8.77 10.23 15.92
N VAL A 92 -8.62 9.89 14.64
CA VAL A 92 -8.37 8.52 14.18
C VAL A 92 -6.90 8.34 13.85
N VAL A 93 -6.30 7.27 14.38
CA VAL A 93 -4.91 6.88 14.12
C VAL A 93 -4.82 5.54 13.41
N ASP A 94 -3.84 5.39 12.52
CA ASP A 94 -3.37 4.08 12.06
C ASP A 94 -2.04 3.75 12.75
N ILE A 95 -1.94 2.52 13.25
CA ILE A 95 -0.72 1.99 13.86
C ILE A 95 -0.31 0.80 13.02
N VAL A 96 0.73 0.95 12.21
CA VAL A 96 1.07 0.00 11.14
C VAL A 96 2.59 -0.09 11.01
N GLY A 97 3.09 -1.05 10.24
CA GLY A 97 4.50 -1.12 9.92
C GLY A 97 4.75 -1.73 8.55
N THR A 98 5.92 -1.50 7.99
CA THR A 98 6.33 -2.05 6.69
C THR A 98 6.42 -3.58 6.69
N GLY A 99 6.57 -4.17 7.88
CA GLY A 99 6.88 -5.59 8.05
C GLY A 99 8.26 -5.94 7.50
N GLY A 100 8.63 -7.22 7.59
CA GLY A 100 9.88 -7.73 7.00
C GLY A 100 11.16 -7.34 7.74
N ASP A 101 11.04 -6.86 8.98
CA ASP A 101 12.19 -6.57 9.87
C ASP A 101 12.93 -7.82 10.35
N ARG A 102 12.35 -9.01 10.11
CA ARG A 102 12.85 -10.33 10.55
C ARG A 102 13.09 -10.41 12.06
N SER A 103 12.39 -9.59 12.85
CA SER A 103 12.52 -9.58 14.31
C SER A 103 11.81 -10.77 14.97
N HIS A 104 10.89 -11.42 14.25
CA HIS A 104 10.00 -12.47 14.78
C HIS A 104 9.26 -12.02 16.07
N SER A 105 9.04 -10.70 16.20
CA SER A 105 8.31 -10.13 17.31
C SER A 105 6.83 -10.49 17.26
N ILE A 106 6.16 -10.34 18.40
CA ILE A 106 4.70 -10.40 18.47
C ILE A 106 4.07 -9.29 17.61
N ASN A 107 2.76 -9.34 17.38
CA ASN A 107 2.03 -8.32 16.60
C ASN A 107 1.88 -7.00 17.38
N VAL A 108 2.99 -6.32 17.68
CA VAL A 108 3.07 -5.10 18.50
C VAL A 108 2.10 -4.03 18.02
N SER A 109 2.04 -3.78 16.70
CA SER A 109 1.14 -2.76 16.15
C SER A 109 -0.34 -3.12 16.28
N THR A 110 -0.70 -4.41 16.32
CA THR A 110 -2.08 -4.86 16.57
C THR A 110 -2.44 -4.68 18.03
N LEU A 111 -1.55 -5.08 18.95
CA LEU A 111 -1.77 -4.92 20.39
C LEU A 111 -1.85 -3.44 20.79
N ALA A 112 -0.98 -2.60 20.23
CA ALA A 112 -1.02 -1.16 20.45
C ALA A 112 -2.34 -0.54 19.97
N ALA A 113 -2.86 -0.97 18.81
CA ALA A 113 -4.16 -0.53 18.32
C ALA A 113 -5.30 -0.88 19.29
N LEU A 114 -5.30 -2.09 19.87
CA LEU A 114 -6.29 -2.50 20.86
C LEU A 114 -6.18 -1.68 22.15
N VAL A 115 -4.96 -1.39 22.62
CA VAL A 115 -4.73 -0.55 23.81
C VAL A 115 -5.24 0.88 23.58
N VAL A 116 -4.95 1.48 22.42
CA VAL A 116 -5.44 2.82 22.08
C VAL A 116 -6.97 2.87 22.06
N ALA A 117 -7.61 1.88 21.44
CA ALA A 117 -9.07 1.77 21.43
C ALA A 117 -9.64 1.60 22.85
N GLY A 118 -9.03 0.74 23.68
CA GLY A 118 -9.43 0.54 25.08
C GLY A 118 -9.22 1.77 25.97
N ALA A 119 -8.29 2.66 25.61
CA ALA A 119 -8.07 3.95 26.27
C ALA A 119 -9.01 5.07 25.78
N GLY A 120 -9.95 4.76 24.88
CA GLY A 120 -10.92 5.71 24.32
C GLY A 120 -10.46 6.45 23.06
N GLY A 121 -9.30 6.09 22.51
CA GLY A 121 -8.87 6.58 21.20
C GLY A 121 -9.63 5.90 20.06
N ARG A 122 -9.56 6.47 18.85
CA ARG A 122 -10.14 5.88 17.63
C ARG A 122 -9.05 5.35 16.72
N VAL A 123 -9.20 4.13 16.24
CA VAL A 123 -8.22 3.46 15.38
C VAL A 123 -8.86 2.97 14.10
N CYS A 124 -8.29 3.31 12.95
CA CYS A 124 -8.61 2.67 11.68
C CYS A 124 -7.35 2.00 11.17
N LYS A 125 -7.16 0.73 11.54
CA LYS A 125 -5.92 0.01 11.31
C LYS A 125 -5.90 -0.59 9.91
N HIS A 126 -4.89 -0.29 9.11
CA HIS A 126 -4.63 -1.02 7.87
C HIS A 126 -3.70 -2.22 8.14
N GLY A 127 -3.98 -3.37 7.53
CA GLY A 127 -3.10 -4.51 7.67
C GLY A 127 -3.40 -5.66 6.73
N ASN A 128 -2.54 -6.66 6.80
CA ASN A 128 -2.58 -7.84 5.94
C ASN A 128 -2.26 -9.11 6.74
N ARG A 129 -2.38 -10.26 6.08
CA ARG A 129 -1.80 -11.53 6.56
C ARG A 129 -0.28 -11.47 6.52
N ALA A 130 0.36 -12.39 7.25
CA ALA A 130 1.81 -12.50 7.23
C ALA A 130 2.35 -12.70 5.80
N ALA A 131 3.31 -11.86 5.40
CA ALA A 131 4.09 -12.06 4.17
C ALA A 131 5.38 -12.87 4.43
N SER A 132 5.96 -12.74 5.62
CA SER A 132 7.22 -13.39 6.02
C SER A 132 7.34 -13.71 7.53
N SER A 133 6.40 -13.25 8.37
CA SER A 133 6.33 -13.62 9.79
C SER A 133 5.53 -14.91 9.99
N SER A 134 5.59 -15.48 11.20
CA SER A 134 4.73 -16.61 11.58
C SER A 134 3.25 -16.23 11.73
N CYS A 135 2.95 -14.95 11.97
CA CYS A 135 1.59 -14.45 12.21
C CYS A 135 1.47 -12.97 11.83
N GLY A 136 0.48 -12.60 11.03
CA GLY A 136 0.16 -11.22 10.63
C GLY A 136 -0.98 -10.64 11.46
N THR A 137 -1.30 -9.35 11.25
CA THR A 137 -2.41 -8.71 11.95
C THR A 137 -3.73 -9.42 11.69
N ALA A 138 -4.02 -9.75 10.41
CA ALA A 138 -5.26 -10.43 10.05
C ALA A 138 -5.38 -11.79 10.74
N ASP A 139 -4.29 -12.55 10.84
CA ASP A 139 -4.26 -13.88 11.44
C ASP A 139 -4.55 -13.82 12.96
N VAL A 140 -4.00 -12.82 13.68
CA VAL A 140 -4.35 -12.57 15.09
C VAL A 140 -5.81 -12.19 15.26
N LEU A 141 -6.33 -11.27 14.45
CA LEU A 141 -7.70 -10.77 14.58
C LEU A 141 -8.72 -11.88 14.31
N GLU A 142 -8.50 -12.71 13.30
CA GLU A 142 -9.34 -13.89 13.05
C GLU A 142 -9.30 -14.89 14.19
N ALA A 143 -8.12 -15.17 14.75
CA ALA A 143 -8.00 -16.05 15.91
C ALA A 143 -8.76 -15.53 17.15
N LEU A 144 -8.95 -14.21 17.25
CA LEU A 144 -9.76 -13.56 18.27
C LEU A 144 -11.27 -13.51 17.91
N GLY A 145 -11.68 -14.06 16.78
CA GLY A 145 -13.06 -14.10 16.32
C GLY A 145 -13.54 -12.82 15.63
N VAL A 146 -12.64 -11.93 15.23
CA VAL A 146 -12.99 -10.70 14.50
C VAL A 146 -13.28 -11.03 13.04
N VAL A 147 -14.37 -10.48 12.50
CA VAL A 147 -14.65 -10.49 11.06
C VAL A 147 -13.73 -9.48 10.38
N ILE A 148 -12.73 -9.96 9.62
CA ILE A 148 -11.66 -9.12 9.09
C ILE A 148 -11.92 -8.55 7.69
N ASP A 149 -12.87 -9.09 6.94
CA ASP A 149 -13.12 -8.78 5.53
C ASP A 149 -14.34 -7.88 5.30
N LEU A 150 -14.72 -7.12 6.33
CA LEU A 150 -15.79 -6.12 6.24
C LEU A 150 -15.53 -5.11 5.10
N GLY A 151 -16.60 -4.77 4.39
CA GLY A 151 -16.59 -3.67 3.43
C GLY A 151 -16.54 -2.29 4.11
N PRO A 152 -16.44 -1.20 3.32
CA PRO A 152 -16.22 0.14 3.83
C PRO A 152 -17.16 0.59 4.94
N GLU A 153 -18.47 0.41 4.76
CA GLU A 153 -19.48 0.78 5.76
C GLU A 153 -19.35 -0.01 7.06
N GLY A 154 -18.96 -1.29 6.96
CA GLY A 154 -18.73 -2.15 8.12
C GLY A 154 -17.57 -1.66 8.96
N VAL A 155 -16.45 -1.34 8.30
CA VAL A 155 -15.27 -0.76 8.96
C VAL A 155 -15.62 0.58 9.62
N ALA A 156 -16.31 1.48 8.90
CA ALA A 156 -16.73 2.77 9.45
C ALA A 156 -17.60 2.61 10.71
N ARG A 157 -18.57 1.69 10.70
CA ARG A 157 -19.38 1.37 11.89
C ARG A 157 -18.55 0.83 13.05
N CYS A 158 -17.53 0.02 12.78
CA CYS A 158 -16.64 -0.49 13.81
C CYS A 158 -15.80 0.64 14.45
N VAL A 159 -15.24 1.54 13.64
CA VAL A 159 -14.54 2.72 14.17
C VAL A 159 -15.46 3.56 15.06
N GLU A 160 -16.69 3.83 14.62
CA GLU A 160 -17.62 4.67 15.38
C GLU A 160 -18.11 4.02 16.68
N ARG A 161 -18.48 2.73 16.62
CA ARG A 161 -19.14 2.05 17.75
C ARG A 161 -18.18 1.37 18.71
N ALA A 162 -17.07 0.85 18.21
CA ALA A 162 -16.10 0.08 19.00
C ALA A 162 -14.77 0.84 19.19
N GLY A 163 -14.61 2.02 18.60
CA GLY A 163 -13.36 2.77 18.63
C GLY A 163 -12.25 2.15 17.76
N ILE A 164 -12.50 1.04 17.08
CA ILE A 164 -11.52 0.37 16.23
C ILE A 164 -12.17 -0.29 15.02
N GLY A 165 -11.61 -0.02 13.84
CA GLY A 165 -11.90 -0.72 12.59
C GLY A 165 -10.63 -1.32 11.99
N PHE A 166 -10.79 -2.39 11.21
CA PHE A 166 -9.69 -3.04 10.49
C PHE A 166 -9.94 -3.03 8.99
N CYS A 167 -9.03 -2.41 8.24
CA CYS A 167 -8.99 -2.46 6.79
C CYS A 167 -8.09 -3.62 6.35
N PHE A 168 -8.67 -4.69 5.82
CA PHE A 168 -7.90 -5.81 5.29
C PHE A 168 -7.40 -5.52 3.87
N ALA A 169 -6.08 -5.40 3.69
CA ALA A 169 -5.47 -4.90 2.46
C ALA A 169 -5.97 -5.59 1.17
N PRO A 170 -6.11 -6.93 1.07
CA PRO A 170 -6.63 -7.57 -0.14
C PRO A 170 -8.08 -7.20 -0.47
N ARG A 171 -8.89 -6.84 0.52
CA ARG A 171 -10.29 -6.39 0.34
C ARG A 171 -10.35 -4.96 -0.18
N PHE A 172 -9.47 -4.08 0.30
CA PHE A 172 -9.50 -2.64 -0.03
C PHE A 172 -8.60 -2.24 -1.20
N HIS A 173 -7.62 -3.06 -1.56
CA HIS A 173 -6.73 -2.84 -2.72
C HIS A 173 -6.76 -4.04 -3.67
N PRO A 174 -7.91 -4.39 -4.29
CA PRO A 174 -8.05 -5.60 -5.09
C PRO A 174 -7.11 -5.65 -6.30
N GLY A 175 -6.72 -4.50 -6.87
CA GLY A 175 -5.75 -4.40 -7.96
C GLY A 175 -4.36 -4.94 -7.61
N MET A 176 -4.00 -5.00 -6.32
CA MET A 176 -2.72 -5.58 -5.87
C MET A 176 -2.57 -7.07 -6.19
N ARG A 177 -3.67 -7.78 -6.53
CA ARG A 177 -3.61 -9.17 -6.99
C ARG A 177 -2.75 -9.35 -8.26
N HIS A 178 -2.64 -8.32 -9.09
CA HIS A 178 -1.85 -8.36 -10.33
C HIS A 178 -0.34 -8.30 -10.05
N ALA A 179 0.08 -7.54 -9.03
CA ALA A 179 1.47 -7.48 -8.59
C ALA A 179 1.87 -8.61 -7.62
N GLY A 180 0.89 -9.22 -6.94
CA GLY A 180 1.11 -10.21 -5.88
C GLY A 180 2.00 -11.41 -6.28
N PRO A 181 1.73 -12.11 -7.40
CA PRO A 181 2.55 -13.24 -7.86
C PRO A 181 4.01 -12.85 -8.10
N VAL A 182 4.24 -11.77 -8.86
CA VAL A 182 5.59 -11.27 -9.17
C VAL A 182 6.37 -10.92 -7.91
N ARG A 183 5.72 -10.26 -6.95
CA ARG A 183 6.34 -9.93 -5.66
C ARG A 183 6.76 -11.17 -4.86
N ARG A 184 5.95 -12.24 -4.89
CA ARG A 184 6.29 -13.51 -4.24
C ARG A 184 7.47 -14.21 -4.92
N GLU A 185 7.49 -14.23 -6.25
CA GLU A 185 8.57 -14.83 -7.03
C GLU A 185 9.91 -14.09 -6.84
N LEU A 186 9.88 -12.76 -6.81
CA LEU A 186 11.08 -11.96 -6.56
C LEU A 186 11.66 -12.16 -5.15
N GLY A 187 10.80 -12.37 -4.14
CA GLY A 187 11.23 -12.68 -2.78
C GLY A 187 12.05 -11.61 -2.05
N VAL A 188 12.19 -10.41 -2.64
CA VAL A 188 12.96 -9.29 -2.08
C VAL A 188 12.06 -8.08 -1.79
N PRO A 189 12.41 -7.23 -0.80
CA PRO A 189 11.69 -6.00 -0.55
C PRO A 189 11.71 -5.07 -1.77
N THR A 190 10.56 -4.46 -2.08
CA THR A 190 10.37 -3.47 -3.17
C THR A 190 9.55 -2.29 -2.66
N VAL A 191 9.28 -1.29 -3.51
CA VAL A 191 8.54 -0.07 -3.13
C VAL A 191 7.19 -0.38 -2.46
N PHE A 192 6.56 -1.49 -2.82
CA PHE A 192 5.31 -1.96 -2.22
C PHE A 192 5.39 -2.25 -0.72
N ASN A 193 6.57 -2.59 -0.20
CA ASN A 193 6.76 -2.76 1.25
C ASN A 193 6.62 -1.42 2.01
N SER A 194 6.95 -0.31 1.35
CA SER A 194 6.83 1.04 1.91
C SER A 194 5.46 1.65 1.64
N LEU A 195 4.81 1.31 0.53
CA LEU A 195 3.50 1.87 0.17
C LEU A 195 2.35 1.31 1.03
N GLY A 196 2.42 0.06 1.46
CA GLY A 196 1.34 -0.58 2.24
C GLY A 196 0.90 0.22 3.48
N PRO A 197 1.83 0.63 4.36
CA PRO A 197 1.52 1.48 5.52
C PRO A 197 0.94 2.86 5.18
N LEU A 198 1.17 3.37 3.97
CA LEU A 198 0.71 4.69 3.56
C LEU A 198 -0.67 4.64 2.90
N ALA A 199 -1.07 3.48 2.39
CA ALA A 199 -2.29 3.28 1.62
C ALA A 199 -3.52 2.97 2.48
N ASN A 200 -3.64 3.56 3.69
CA ASN A 200 -4.82 3.33 4.52
C ASN A 200 -6.11 3.79 3.78
N PRO A 201 -7.10 2.92 3.58
CA PRO A 201 -8.35 3.24 2.87
C PRO A 201 -9.18 4.36 3.49
N ALA A 202 -9.01 4.62 4.78
CA ALA A 202 -9.67 5.72 5.48
C ALA A 202 -8.93 7.05 5.37
N ARG A 203 -7.73 7.06 4.77
CA ARG A 203 -6.89 8.26 4.58
C ARG A 203 -6.74 9.07 5.88
N VAL A 204 -6.43 8.35 6.96
CA VAL A 204 -6.27 8.95 8.29
C VAL A 204 -5.18 10.03 8.29
N ARG A 205 -5.25 10.98 9.22
CA ARG A 205 -4.26 12.06 9.34
C ARG A 205 -3.16 11.78 10.35
N ARG A 206 -3.31 10.73 11.17
CA ARG A 206 -2.34 10.34 12.19
C ARG A 206 -1.86 8.94 11.94
N TYR A 207 -0.55 8.78 11.92
CA TYR A 207 0.10 7.50 11.73
C TYR A 207 1.16 7.28 12.81
N VAL A 208 1.25 6.04 13.26
CA VAL A 208 2.43 5.50 13.93
C VAL A 208 2.95 4.38 13.04
N VAL A 209 4.03 4.66 12.29
CA VAL A 209 4.57 3.71 11.31
C VAL A 209 5.88 3.12 11.79
N GLY A 210 5.91 1.80 11.99
CA GLY A 210 7.14 1.05 12.20
C GLY A 210 7.86 0.80 10.87
N VAL A 211 9.09 1.30 10.76
CA VAL A 211 9.93 1.15 9.56
C VAL A 211 11.30 0.64 9.97
N GLY A 212 11.75 -0.48 9.38
CA GLY A 212 13.04 -1.09 9.72
C GLY A 212 14.26 -0.35 9.16
N ASP A 213 14.08 0.47 8.13
CA ASP A 213 15.13 1.26 7.48
C ASP A 213 14.92 2.76 7.76
N ALA A 214 15.91 3.41 8.38
CA ALA A 214 15.79 4.81 8.81
C ALA A 214 15.66 5.80 7.64
N THR A 215 16.32 5.52 6.51
CA THR A 215 16.25 6.36 5.31
C THR A 215 14.85 6.31 4.71
N MET A 216 14.28 5.11 4.59
CA MET A 216 12.91 4.89 4.16
C MET A 216 11.90 5.49 5.13
N ALA A 217 12.15 5.43 6.43
CA ALA A 217 11.29 6.05 7.44
C ALA A 217 11.12 7.56 7.19
N ARG A 218 12.23 8.25 6.90
CA ARG A 218 12.21 9.66 6.54
C ARG A 218 11.42 9.93 5.26
N ARG A 219 11.67 9.14 4.19
CA ARG A 219 10.94 9.30 2.91
C ARG A 219 9.44 9.07 3.09
N MET A 220 9.05 8.03 3.83
CA MET A 220 7.65 7.74 4.12
C MET A 220 6.97 8.88 4.89
N ALA A 221 7.67 9.48 5.86
CA ALA A 221 7.15 10.65 6.58
C ALA A 221 6.99 11.86 5.65
N GLU A 222 7.97 12.14 4.77
CA GLU A 222 7.89 13.24 3.80
C GLU A 222 6.75 13.03 2.77
N VAL A 223 6.50 11.79 2.33
CA VAL A 223 5.36 11.45 1.46
C VAL A 223 4.02 11.69 2.18
N LEU A 224 3.91 11.40 3.48
CA LEU A 224 2.70 11.67 4.26
C LEU A 224 2.50 13.17 4.50
N LEU A 225 3.57 13.95 4.67
CA LEU A 225 3.50 15.40 4.89
C LEU A 225 3.17 16.19 3.61
N ALA A 226 3.48 15.65 2.45
CA ALA A 226 3.23 16.30 1.15
C ALA A 226 1.76 16.18 0.68
N ARG A 227 0.85 15.66 1.51
CA ARG A 227 -0.55 15.35 1.20
C ARG A 227 -1.51 16.01 2.17
#